data_AF-A0A6A4GK29-F1
#
_entry.id   AF-A0A6A4GK29-F1
#
_cell.length_a   1.000
_cell.length_b   1.000
_cell.length_c   1.000
_cell.angle_alpha   90.00
_cell.angle_beta   90.00
_cell.angle_gamma   90.00
#
_symmetry.space_group_name_H-M   'P 1'
#
loop_
_entity.id
_entity.type
_entity.pdbx_description
1 polymer ?
#
loop_
_entity_poly.entity_id
_entity_poly.type
_entity_poly.pdbx_seq_one_letter_code
_entity_poly.pdbx_strand_id
1 'polypeptide(L)'
;MGALDTTFGMIFNGLVISSSLFGVNVLQSYIYFRTYDRDPLLTKAMVGVIILLDAAGTLFLARGTYAYLVTGWGNPSSLESLNYGIFVSAYHVAGELYLQTNENRLTLSLQSSTFLLFSGW
;
A
#
# COMPACT_ATOMS: atom_id res chain seq x y z
N MET A 1 4.64 -13.93 -19.23
CA MET A 1 5.92 -13.45 -18.67
C MET A 1 5.80 -12.18 -17.83
N GLY A 2 4.80 -11.30 -18.01
CA GLY A 2 4.73 -10.02 -17.25
C GLY A 2 4.20 -10.04 -15.80
N ALA A 3 3.50 -11.10 -15.38
CA ALA A 3 2.93 -11.16 -14.02
C ALA A 3 4.00 -11.33 -12.92
N LEU A 4 5.05 -12.13 -13.21
CA LEU A 4 6.16 -12.36 -12.27
C LEU A 4 6.95 -11.07 -12.04
N ASP A 5 7.26 -10.34 -13.11
CA ASP A 5 7.98 -9.06 -13.06
C ASP A 5 7.21 -8.02 -12.23
N THR A 6 5.88 -8.03 -12.30
CA THR A 6 5.02 -7.12 -11.55
C THR A 6 5.03 -7.44 -10.05
N THR A 7 4.94 -8.71 -9.67
CA THR A 7 4.99 -9.13 -8.26
C THR A 7 6.35 -8.89 -7.63
N PHE A 8 7.43 -9.23 -8.34
CA PHE A 8 8.79 -8.95 -7.85
C PHE A 8 9.05 -7.44 -7.73
N GLY A 9 8.60 -6.65 -8.71
CA GLY A 9 8.67 -5.20 -8.65
C GLY A 9 7.90 -4.60 -7.46
N MET A 10 6.73 -5.15 -7.15
CA MET A 10 5.91 -4.67 -6.03
C MET A 10 6.54 -4.99 -4.66
N ILE A 11 7.07 -6.21 -4.47
CA ILE A 11 7.75 -6.60 -3.22
C ILE A 11 9.02 -5.75 -3.02
N PHE A 12 9.80 -5.54 -4.09
CA PHE A 12 10.97 -4.69 -4.06
C PHE A 12 10.61 -3.24 -3.68
N ASN A 13 9.56 -2.68 -4.29
CA ASN A 13 9.11 -1.33 -3.96
C ASN A 13 8.61 -1.23 -2.51
N GLY A 14 7.90 -2.24 -2.01
CA GLY A 14 7.48 -2.32 -0.61
C GLY A 14 8.66 -2.34 0.37
N LEU A 15 9.74 -3.05 0.03
CA LEU A 15 10.98 -3.07 0.82
C LEU A 15 11.66 -1.69 0.86
N VAL A 16 11.72 -0.99 -0.28
CA VAL A 16 12.31 0.36 -0.38
C VAL A 16 11.52 1.35 0.48
N ILE A 17 10.19 1.34 0.35
CA ILE A 17 9.31 2.21 1.14
C ILE A 17 9.46 1.92 2.63
N SER A 18 9.42 0.65 3.05
CA SER A 18 9.63 0.26 4.45
C SER A 18 10.99 0.72 4.99
N SER A 19 12.07 0.59 4.20
CA SER A 19 13.39 1.06 4.60
C SER A 19 13.46 2.58 4.75
N SER A 20 12.73 3.35 3.93
CA SER A 20 12.65 4.81 4.07
C SER A 20 11.90 5.23 5.31
N LEU A 21 10.75 4.59 5.62
CA LEU A 21 10.00 4.86 6.85
C LEU A 21 10.81 4.50 8.10
N PHE A 22 11.58 3.42 8.08
CA PHE A 22 12.48 3.07 9.17
C PHE A 22 13.48 4.20 9.49
N GLY A 23 14.06 4.84 8.46
CA GLY A 23 14.94 5.99 8.65
C GLY A 23 14.26 7.19 9.32
N VAL A 24 13.00 7.47 8.96
CA VAL A 24 12.19 8.52 9.59
C VAL A 24 11.90 8.18 11.06
N ASN A 25 11.59 6.92 11.34
CA ASN A 25 11.29 6.44 12.69
C ASN A 25 12.52 6.58 13.62
N VAL A 26 13.72 6.27 13.10
CA VAL A 26 15.00 6.50 13.80
C VAL A 26 15.25 7.98 14.06
N LEU A 27 14.98 8.85 13.09
CA LEU A 27 15.15 10.30 13.26
C LEU A 27 14.16 10.86 14.30
N GLN A 28 12.92 10.43 14.27
CA GLN A 28 11.90 10.84 15.24
C GLN A 28 12.29 10.42 16.66
N SER A 29 12.80 9.20 16.82
CA SER A 29 13.35 8.73 18.09
C SER A 29 14.54 9.57 18.54
N TYR A 30 15.48 9.86 17.64
CA TYR A 30 16.65 10.68 17.94
C TYR A 30 16.28 12.09 18.41
N ILE A 31 15.32 12.74 17.75
CA ILE A 31 14.81 14.06 18.15
C ILE A 31 14.14 13.99 19.53
N TYR A 32 13.38 12.93 19.79
CA TYR A 32 12.73 12.71 21.09
C TYR A 32 13.75 12.52 22.22
N PHE A 33 14.77 11.68 22.02
CA PHE A 33 15.87 11.47 22.97
C PHE A 33 16.65 12.76 23.26
N ARG A 34 16.78 13.66 22.29
CA ARG A 34 17.52 14.92 22.45
C ARG A 34 16.70 16.03 23.09
N THR A 35 15.38 16.05 22.89
CA THR A 35 14.50 17.14 23.34
C THR A 35 14.01 16.94 24.79
N TYR A 36 13.81 15.68 25.21
CA TYR A 36 13.29 15.35 26.54
C TYR A 36 14.33 14.57 27.36
N ASP A 37 15.27 15.30 27.96
CA ASP A 37 16.32 14.73 28.80
C ASP A 37 15.81 14.28 30.19
N ARG A 38 14.64 14.79 30.62
CA ARG A 38 14.04 14.57 31.96
C ARG A 38 12.81 13.63 32.01
N ASP A 39 12.43 13.00 30.91
CA ASP A 39 11.22 12.15 30.86
C ASP A 39 11.44 10.70 31.33
N PRO A 40 10.38 10.02 31.82
CA PRO A 40 10.46 8.70 32.43
C PRO A 40 11.00 7.62 31.49
N LEU A 41 11.87 6.75 32.04
CA LEU A 41 12.52 5.61 31.37
C LEU A 41 11.54 4.70 30.59
N LEU A 42 10.26 4.66 31.00
CA LEU A 42 9.21 3.90 30.33
C LEU A 42 9.00 4.35 28.88
N THR A 43 8.98 5.66 28.62
CA THR A 43 8.76 6.19 27.26
C THR A 43 9.98 5.95 26.38
N LYS A 44 11.19 6.07 26.93
CA LYS A 44 12.44 5.68 26.26
C LYS A 44 12.47 4.19 25.92
N ALA A 45 12.01 3.32 26.83
CA ALA A 45 11.93 1.88 26.60
C ALA A 45 10.89 1.53 25.52
N MET A 46 9.72 2.15 25.53
CA MET A 46 8.69 1.93 24.50
C MET A 46 9.20 2.33 23.11
N VAL A 47 9.85 3.48 22.97
CA VAL A 47 10.43 3.93 21.70
C VAL A 47 11.52 2.96 21.21
N GLY A 48 12.36 2.45 22.12
CA GLY A 48 13.36 1.43 21.80
C GLY A 48 12.75 0.13 21.31
N VAL A 49 11.68 -0.35 21.96
CA VAL A 49 10.95 -1.56 21.54
C VAL A 49 10.30 -1.35 20.18
N ILE A 50 9.70 -0.19 19.91
CA ILE A 50 9.08 0.15 18.63
C ILE A 50 10.13 0.11 17.50
N ILE A 51 11.29 0.73 17.71
CA ILE A 51 12.38 0.69 16.72
C ILE A 51 12.89 -0.73 16.47
N LEU A 52 13.04 -1.53 17.52
CA LEU A 52 13.49 -2.92 17.38
C LEU A 52 12.46 -3.77 16.64
N LEU A 53 11.18 -3.58 16.92
CA LEU A 53 10.10 -4.31 16.25
C LEU A 53 9.99 -3.92 14.78
N ASP A 54 10.15 -2.64 14.47
CA ASP A 54 10.16 -2.10 13.11
C ASP A 54 11.39 -2.61 12.32
N ALA A 55 12.58 -2.55 12.92
CA ALA A 55 13.81 -3.09 12.34
C ALA A 55 13.73 -4.60 12.07
N ALA A 56 13.15 -5.36 13.00
CA ALA A 56 12.93 -6.80 12.84
C ALA A 56 11.96 -7.08 11.68
N GLY A 57 10.89 -6.28 11.55
CA GLY A 57 9.95 -6.36 10.43
C GLY A 57 10.61 -6.10 9.08
N THR A 58 11.36 -5.01 8.95
CA THR A 58 12.10 -4.67 7.72
C THR A 58 13.15 -5.73 7.39
N LEU A 59 13.84 -6.29 8.39
CA LEU A 59 14.81 -7.37 8.20
C LEU A 59 14.13 -8.67 7.74
N PHE A 60 12.96 -9.02 8.28
CA PHE A 60 12.18 -10.18 7.85
C PHE A 60 11.72 -10.02 6.40
N LEU A 61 11.26 -8.82 6.02
CA LEU A 61 10.91 -8.48 4.64
C LEU A 61 12.12 -8.57 3.71
N ALA A 62 13.28 -8.07 4.14
CA ALA A 62 14.52 -8.17 3.36
C ALA A 62 14.97 -9.63 3.18
N ARG A 63 14.95 -10.43 4.26
CA ARG A 63 15.25 -11.88 4.24
C ARG A 63 14.27 -12.65 3.37
N GLY A 64 12.98 -12.38 3.47
CA GLY A 64 11.94 -12.99 2.64
C GLY A 64 12.16 -12.64 1.18
N THR A 65 12.37 -11.36 0.87
CA THR A 65 12.68 -10.88 -0.49
C THR A 65 13.94 -11.57 -1.03
N TYR A 66 15.00 -11.73 -0.23
CA TYR A 66 16.20 -12.44 -0.63
C TYR A 66 15.94 -13.93 -0.91
N ALA A 67 15.16 -14.60 -0.07
CA ALA A 67 14.78 -16.00 -0.28
C ALA A 67 13.94 -16.19 -1.56
N TYR A 68 13.00 -15.27 -1.82
CA TYR A 68 12.15 -15.30 -3.02
C TYR A 68 12.90 -14.89 -4.31
N LEU A 69 13.77 -13.89 -4.24
CA LEU A 69 14.43 -13.30 -5.40
C LEU A 69 15.76 -13.98 -5.76
N VAL A 70 16.47 -14.54 -4.79
CA VAL A 70 17.80 -15.14 -4.99
C VAL A 70 17.75 -16.66 -4.89
N THR A 71 17.03 -17.22 -3.92
CA THR A 71 17.01 -18.67 -3.66
C THR A 71 15.88 -19.40 -4.38
N GLY A 72 14.75 -18.72 -4.64
CA GLY A 72 13.55 -19.24 -5.30
C GLY A 72 13.42 -18.85 -6.78
N TRP A 73 14.52 -18.51 -7.45
CA TRP A 73 14.51 -18.21 -8.89
C TRP A 73 14.02 -19.45 -9.67
N GLY A 74 12.74 -19.45 -10.06
CA GLY A 74 12.14 -20.49 -10.89
C GLY A 74 11.24 -21.54 -10.22
N ASN A 75 10.74 -21.36 -8.97
CA ASN A 75 9.75 -22.27 -8.38
C ASN A 75 8.34 -21.64 -8.24
N PRO A 76 7.35 -22.06 -9.06
CA PRO A 76 6.05 -21.38 -9.21
C PRO A 76 5.03 -21.64 -8.08
N SER A 77 5.29 -22.57 -7.16
CA SER A 77 4.28 -23.05 -6.20
C SER A 77 3.98 -22.11 -5.02
N SER A 78 4.86 -21.15 -4.73
CA SER A 78 4.71 -20.23 -3.59
C SER A 78 3.95 -18.94 -3.93
N LEU A 79 3.63 -18.72 -5.22
CA LEU A 79 3.17 -17.43 -5.76
C LEU A 79 1.65 -17.33 -5.97
N GLU A 80 0.89 -18.43 -5.90
CA GLU A 80 -0.57 -18.39 -6.09
C GLU A 80 -1.33 -17.77 -4.91
N SER A 81 -0.78 -17.80 -3.70
CA SER A 81 -1.50 -17.35 -2.51
C SER A 81 -1.63 -15.83 -2.37
N LEU A 82 -0.73 -15.03 -2.95
CA LEU A 82 -0.67 -13.59 -2.69
C LEU A 82 -1.52 -12.75 -3.66
N ASN A 83 -2.09 -13.36 -4.69
CA ASN A 83 -2.70 -12.63 -5.81
C ASN A 83 -4.18 -12.24 -5.61
N TYR A 84 -4.89 -12.80 -4.62
CA TYR A 84 -6.31 -12.49 -4.45
C TYR A 84 -6.58 -11.05 -3.98
N GLY A 85 -5.71 -10.47 -3.15
CA GLY A 85 -5.92 -9.13 -2.57
C GLY A 85 -5.85 -7.98 -3.60
N ILE A 86 -4.90 -8.06 -4.54
CA ILE A 86 -4.69 -7.02 -5.56
C ILE A 86 -5.83 -7.03 -6.59
N PHE A 87 -6.29 -8.22 -6.97
CA PHE A 87 -7.44 -8.35 -7.88
C PHE A 87 -8.71 -7.81 -7.22
N VAL A 88 -8.97 -8.13 -5.95
CA VAL A 88 -10.14 -7.62 -5.22
C VAL A 88 -10.12 -6.08 -5.13
N SER A 89 -8.98 -5.45 -4.85
CA SER A 89 -8.92 -3.97 -4.81
C SER A 89 -9.09 -3.34 -6.21
N ALA A 90 -8.54 -3.98 -7.25
CA ALA A 90 -8.69 -3.49 -8.62
C ALA A 90 -10.14 -3.61 -9.11
N TYR A 91 -10.83 -4.73 -8.82
CA TYR A 91 -12.26 -4.88 -9.13
C TYR A 91 -13.13 -3.93 -8.32
N HIS A 92 -12.79 -3.70 -7.05
CA HIS A 92 -13.53 -2.76 -6.21
C HIS A 92 -13.42 -1.32 -6.77
N VAL A 93 -12.20 -0.86 -7.07
CA VAL A 93 -11.98 0.48 -7.66
C VAL A 93 -12.63 0.62 -9.05
N ALA A 94 -12.55 -0.42 -9.88
CA ALA A 94 -13.22 -0.40 -11.18
C ALA A 94 -14.75 -0.33 -11.03
N GLY A 95 -15.32 -1.07 -10.08
CA GLY A 95 -16.76 -1.06 -9.77
C GLY A 95 -17.27 0.34 -9.42
N GLU A 96 -16.56 1.07 -8.57
CA GLU A 96 -16.92 2.45 -8.19
C GLU A 96 -16.93 3.40 -9.40
N LEU A 97 -15.93 3.30 -10.28
CA LEU A 97 -15.86 4.11 -11.51
C LEU A 97 -17.03 3.83 -12.48
N TYR A 98 -17.48 2.57 -12.57
CA TYR A 98 -18.62 2.20 -13.41
C TYR A 98 -19.93 2.77 -12.87
N LEU A 99 -20.15 2.72 -11.55
CA LEU A 99 -21.35 3.28 -10.93
C LEU A 99 -21.40 4.80 -11.11
N GLN A 100 -20.28 5.49 -10.91
CA GLN A 100 -20.19 6.94 -11.05
C GLN A 100 -20.37 7.41 -12.50
N THR A 101 -19.91 6.61 -13.47
CA THR A 101 -20.13 6.88 -14.90
C THR A 101 -21.60 6.67 -15.28
N ASN A 102 -22.26 5.64 -14.75
CA ASN A 102 -23.66 5.36 -15.05
C ASN A 102 -24.60 6.44 -14.47
N GLU A 103 -24.37 6.88 -13.24
CA GLU A 103 -25.14 7.96 -12.62
C GLU A 103 -25.01 9.28 -13.41
N ASN A 104 -23.80 9.62 -13.86
CA ASN A 104 -23.57 10.80 -14.70
C ASN A 104 -24.24 10.70 -16.08
N ARG A 105 -24.42 9.50 -16.65
CA ARG A 105 -25.15 9.32 -17.91
C ARG A 105 -26.66 9.45 -17.72
N LEU A 106 -27.19 9.01 -16.58
CA LEU A 106 -28.61 9.11 -16.28
C LEU A 106 -29.02 10.58 -16.06
N THR A 107 -28.22 11.39 -15.38
CA THR A 107 -28.48 12.83 -15.22
C THR A 107 -28.43 13.60 -16.55
N LEU A 108 -27.47 13.27 -17.43
CA LEU A 108 -27.38 13.84 -18.78
C LEU A 108 -28.57 13.41 -19.66
N SER A 109 -29.07 12.18 -19.51
CA SER A 109 -30.24 11.71 -20.26
C SER A 109 -31.53 12.41 -19.81
N LEU A 110 -31.72 12.62 -18.50
CA LEU A 110 -32.86 13.33 -17.95
C LEU A 110 -32.85 14.81 -18.32
N GLN A 111 -31.67 15.44 -18.33
CA GLN A 111 -31.52 16.84 -18.75
C GLN A 111 -31.79 17.04 -20.26
N SER A 112 -31.45 16.05 -21.09
CA SER A 112 -31.78 16.07 -22.52
C SER A 112 -33.28 15.86 -22.77
N SER A 113 -33.93 14.97 -22.04
CA SER A 113 -35.39 14.75 -22.15
C SER A 113 -36.22 15.93 -21.64
N THR A 114 -35.80 16.61 -20.57
CA THR A 114 -36.44 17.86 -20.14
C THR A 114 -36.21 18.99 -21.14
N PHE A 115 -35.00 19.11 -21.71
CA PHE A 115 -34.72 20.09 -22.76
C PHE A 115 -35.60 19.89 -24.00
N LEU A 116 -35.84 18.64 -24.41
CA LEU A 116 -36.75 18.32 -25.53
C LEU A 116 -38.23 18.59 -25.21
N LEU A 117 -38.66 18.45 -23.95
CA LEU A 117 -40.01 18.83 -23.52
C LEU A 117 -40.23 20.35 -23.52
N PHE A 118 -39.19 21.15 -23.29
CA PHE A 118 -39.24 22.61 -23.33
C PHE A 118 -39.08 23.21 -24.74
N SER A 119 -38.53 22.47 -25.72
CA SER A 119 -38.41 22.94 -27.12
C SER A 119 -39.61 22.60 -28.02
N GLY A 120 -40.68 22.02 -27.44
CA GLY A 120 -41.91 21.62 -28.15
C GLY A 120 -43.10 22.56 -27.97
N TRP A 121 -42.91 23.74 -27.37
CA TRP A 121 -43.90 24.82 -27.22
C TRP A 121 -43.41 26.11 -27.87
#